data_AF-A0A2H9P1U7-F1
#
_entry.id   AF-A0A2H9P1U7-F1
#
_cell.length_a   1.000
_cell.length_b   1.000
_cell.length_c   1.000
_cell.angle_alpha   90.00
_cell.angle_beta   90.00
_cell.angle_gamma   90.00
#
_symmetry.space_group_name_H-M   'P 1'
#
loop_
_entity.id
_entity.type
_entity.pdbx_description
1 polymer ?
#
loop_
_entity_poly.entity_id
_entity_poly.type
_entity_poly.pdbx_seq_one_letter_code
_entity_poly.pdbx_strand_id
1 'polypeptide(L)' 'GMQVAFEIRQNHGILLEFFEILGVSHDTANKDTEGIEHHLDPKTIKQLRKFITFLKSNPKVIESFKNP' A
#
# COMPACT_ATOMS: atom_id res chain seq x y z
N GLY A 1 20.51 1.16 11.50
CA GLY A 1 19.41 1.66 12.35
C GLY A 1 18.50 2.59 11.59
N MET A 2 18.93 3.83 11.31
CA MET A 2 18.05 4.87 10.73
C MET A 2 17.52 4.56 9.32
N GLN A 3 18.36 4.03 8.43
CA GLN A 3 17.94 3.74 7.05
C GLN A 3 16.85 2.66 6.98
N VAL A 4 16.98 1.60 7.77
CA VAL A 4 15.98 0.52 7.87
C VAL A 4 14.67 1.05 8.44
N ALA A 5 14.72 1.88 9.49
CA ALA A 5 13.51 2.49 10.05
C ALA A 5 12.80 3.43 9.07
N PHE A 6 13.57 4.16 8.25
CA PHE A 6 13.02 5.01 7.20
C PHE A 6 12.34 4.20 6.09
N GLU A 7 12.96 3.11 5.64
CA GLU A 7 12.39 2.21 4.63
C GLU A 7 11.11 1.55 5.14
N ILE A 8 11.10 1.07 6.37
CA ILE A 8 9.90 0.49 7.01
C ILE A 8 8.75 1.52 7.01
N ARG A 9 9.00 2.75 7.47
CA ARG A 9 7.97 3.80 7.49
C ARG A 9 7.48 4.17 6.10
N GLN A 10 8.34 4.13 5.09
CA GLN A 10 7.95 4.34 3.70
C GLN A 10 7.07 3.19 3.19
N ASN A 11 7.41 1.95 3.53
CA ASN A 11 6.64 0.77 3.14
C ASN A 11 5.25 0.77 3.81
N HIS A 12 5.19 1.20 5.07
CA HIS A 12 3.94 1.38 5.82
C HIS A 12 2.92 2.21 5.04
N GLY A 13 3.30 3.42 4.63
CA GLY A 13 2.38 4.32 3.91
C GLY A 13 1.91 3.75 2.56
N ILE A 14 2.76 3.00 1.87
CA ILE A 14 2.41 2.37 0.58
C ILE A 14 1.36 1.28 0.79
N LEU A 15 1.56 0.41 1.78
CA LEU A 15 0.65 -0.69 2.06
C LEU A 15 -0.69 -0.20 2.61
N LEU A 16 -0.66 0.77 3.51
CA LEU A 16 -1.85 1.41 4.03
C LEU A 16 -2.71 2.01 2.90
N GLU A 17 -2.08 2.81 2.03
CA GLU A 17 -2.77 3.41 0.86
C GLU A 17 -3.31 2.34 -0.10
N PHE A 18 -2.55 1.26 -0.33
CA PHE A 18 -3.00 0.14 -1.15
C PHE A 18 -4.28 -0.51 -0.59
N PHE A 19 -4.30 -0.84 0.70
CA PHE A 19 -5.46 -1.47 1.33
C PHE A 19 -6.67 -0.53 1.36
N GLU A 20 -6.48 0.77 1.58
CA GLU A 20 -7.55 1.76 1.50
C GLU A 20 -8.13 1.88 0.08
N ILE A 21 -7.30 1.78 -0.97
CA ILE A 21 -7.77 1.73 -2.36
C ILE A 21 -8.63 0.48 -2.60
N LEU A 22 -8.26 -0.66 -2.00
CA LEU A 22 -9.04 -1.89 -2.04
C LEU A 22 -10.36 -1.81 -1.24
N GLY A 23 -10.59 -0.72 -0.49
CA GLY A 23 -11.80 -0.53 0.32
C GLY A 23 -11.70 -1.15 1.71
N VAL A 24 -10.50 -1.52 2.16
CA VAL A 24 -10.27 -1.97 3.54
C VAL A 24 -10.37 -0.76 4.47
N SER A 25 -11.00 -0.93 5.63
CA SER A 25 -11.10 0.13 6.63
C SER A 25 -9.71 0.55 7.14
N HIS A 26 -9.53 1.81 7.50
CA HIS A 26 -8.25 2.34 7.98
C HIS A 26 -7.67 1.51 9.14
N ASP A 27 -8.50 1.15 10.13
CA ASP A 27 -8.06 0.37 11.29
C ASP A 27 -7.58 -1.03 10.92
N THR A 28 -8.26 -1.70 9.98
CA THR A 28 -7.85 -3.01 9.46
C THR A 28 -6.59 -2.87 8.61
N ALA A 29 -6.54 -1.89 7.72
CA ALA A 29 -5.41 -1.64 6.84
C ALA A 29 -4.13 -1.31 7.64
N ASN A 30 -4.24 -0.53 8.72
CA ASN A 30 -3.12 -0.22 9.60
C ASN A 30 -2.62 -1.49 10.30
N LYS A 31 -3.51 -2.29 10.88
CA LYS A 31 -3.16 -3.56 11.54
C LYS A 31 -2.52 -4.57 10.58
N ASP A 32 -3.05 -4.70 9.38
CA ASP A 32 -2.52 -5.63 8.37
C ASP A 32 -1.15 -5.17 7.87
N THR A 33 -0.95 -3.85 7.77
CA THR A 33 0.34 -3.27 7.39
C THR A 33 1.40 -3.51 8.46
N GLU A 34 1.04 -3.34 9.73
CA GLU A 34 1.86 -3.63 10.93
C GLU A 34 2.21 -5.12 11.00
N GLY A 35 3.27 -5.51 10.30
CA GLY A 35 3.76 -6.89 10.25
C GLY A 35 4.13 -7.31 8.84
N ILE A 36 3.25 -7.07 7.86
CA ILE A 36 3.54 -7.41 6.46
C ILE A 36 4.71 -6.59 5.91
N GLU A 37 4.83 -5.33 6.32
CA GLU A 37 5.90 -4.42 5.86
C GLU A 37 7.33 -4.92 6.14
N HIS A 38 7.50 -5.77 7.16
CA HIS A 38 8.79 -6.36 7.54
C HIS A 38 9.13 -7.63 6.75
N HIS A 39 8.13 -8.28 6.16
CA HIS A 39 8.30 -9.58 5.50
C HIS A 39 8.28 -9.47 3.97
N LEU A 40 7.92 -8.32 3.42
CA LEU A 40 7.88 -8.12 1.98
C LEU A 40 9.28 -7.83 1.40
N ASP A 41 9.59 -8.52 0.30
CA ASP A 41 10.78 -8.23 -0.50
C ASP A 41 10.74 -6.78 -1.02
N PRO A 42 11.85 -6.02 -0.97
CA PRO A 42 11.90 -4.66 -1.48
C PRO A 42 11.45 -4.50 -2.94
N LYS A 43 11.64 -5.52 -3.79
CA LYS A 43 11.15 -5.52 -5.18
C LYS A 43 9.63 -5.56 -5.24
N THR A 44 8.98 -6.31 -4.34
CA THR A 44 7.52 -6.36 -4.23
C THR A 44 6.97 -4.99 -3.86
N ILE A 45 7.54 -4.34 -2.84
CA ILE A 45 7.14 -2.97 -2.45
C ILE A 45 7.31 -1.99 -3.61
N LYS A 46 8.42 -2.08 -4.34
CA LYS A 46 8.66 -1.21 -5.50
C LYS A 46 7.58 -1.38 -6.58
N GLN A 47 7.15 -2.61 -6.84
CA GLN A 47 6.10 -2.88 -7.84
C GLN A 47 4.72 -2.45 -7.33
N LEU A 48 4.43 -2.64 -6.03
CA LEU A 48 3.21 -2.12 -5.39
C LEU A 48 3.13 -0.60 -5.50
N ARG A 49 4.22 0.12 -5.22
CA ARG A 49 4.27 1.58 -5.36
C ARG A 49 3.92 2.02 -6.79
N LYS A 50 4.48 1.36 -7.81
CA LYS A 50 4.13 1.67 -9.21
C LYS A 50 2.67 1.37 -9.52
N PHE A 51 2.14 0.27 -8.98
CA PHE A 51 0.75 -0.13 -9.19
C PHE A 51 -0.22 0.88 -8.57
N ILE A 52 0.03 1.32 -7.34
CA ILE A 52 -0.76 2.36 -6.67
C ILE A 52 -0.70 3.67 -7.47
N THR A 53 0.49 4.09 -7.91
CA THR A 53 0.61 5.27 -8.79
C THR A 53 -0.23 5.12 -10.05
N PHE A 54 -0.19 3.95 -10.71
CA PHE A 54 -1.01 3.67 -11.87
C PHE A 54 -2.51 3.79 -11.54
N LEU A 55 -2.99 3.18 -10.45
CA LEU A 55 -4.40 3.27 -10.06
C LEU A 55 -4.83 4.72 -9.79
N LYS A 56 -4.01 5.51 -9.08
CA LYS A 56 -4.29 6.91 -8.79
C LYS A 56 -4.32 7.78 -10.05
N SER A 57 -3.49 7.48 -11.05
CA SER A 57 -3.53 8.13 -12.35
C SER A 57 -4.72 7.68 -13.22
N ASN A 58 -5.43 6.62 -12.84
CA ASN A 58 -6.56 6.06 -13.57
C ASN A 58 -7.80 5.94 -12.65
N PRO A 59 -8.39 7.07 -12.20
CA PRO A 59 -9.48 7.06 -11.20
C PRO A 59 -10.70 6.26 -11.65
N LYS A 60 -10.96 6.16 -12.97
CA LYS A 60 -12.04 5.32 -13.52
C LYS A 60 -11.88 3.83 -13.17
N VAL A 61 -10.64 3.33 -13.09
CA VAL A 61 -10.35 1.94 -12.70
C VAL A 61 -10.70 1.73 -11.23
N ILE A 62 -10.33 2.68 -10.36
CA ILE A 62 -10.69 2.65 -8.95
C ILE A 62 -12.21 2.70 -8.78
N GLU A 63 -12.89 3.58 -9.51
CA GLU A 63 -14.35 3.70 -9.47
C GLU A 63 -15.04 2.42 -9.94
N SER A 64 -14.61 1.83 -11.06
CA SER A 64 -15.13 0.54 -11.54
C SER A 64 -14.89 -0.62 -10.58
N PHE A 65 -13.81 -0.55 -9.79
CA PHE A 65 -13.52 -1.56 -8.78
C PHE A 65 -14.41 -1.39 -7.54
N LYS A 66 -14.70 -0.14 -7.13
CA LYS A 66 -15.51 0.16 -5.94
C LYS A 66 -17.02 -0.01 -6.16
N ASN A 67 -17.48 0.13 -7.41
CA ASN A 67 -18.88 0.02 -7.79
C ASN A 67 -19.06 -1.22 -8.71
N PRO A 68 -19.14 -2.44 -8.15
CA PRO A 68 -19.27 -3.67 -8.93
C PRO A 68 -20.62 -3.80 -9.67
#